data_AF-A0A8C4MZH9-F1
#
_entry.id   AF-A0A8C4MZH9-F1
#
_cell.length_a   1.000
_cell.length_b   1.000
_cell.length_c   1.000
_cell.angle_alpha   90.00
_cell.angle_beta   90.00
_cell.angle_gamma   90.00
#
_symmetry.space_group_name_H-M   'P 1'
#
loop_
_entity.id
_entity.type
_entity.pdbx_description
1 polymer ?
#
loop_
_entity_poly.entity_id
_entity_poly.type
_entity_poly.pdbx_seq_one_letter_code
_entity_poly.pdbx_strand_id
1 'polypeptide(L)' 'MSRLPILCLLLLLRRRRVIPLGLQLGRRLGHSEPRGRREPASPVEMGVGLVVFFTAFLTPCGYVLSSLKQFRRQ' A
#
# COMPACT_ATOMS: atom_id res chain seq x y z
N MET A 1 1.47 -25.53 -41.69
CA MET A 1 0.93 -26.50 -40.72
C MET A 1 0.66 -25.81 -39.37
N SER A 2 -0.64 -25.67 -39.09
CA SER A 2 -1.35 -25.38 -37.84
C SER A 2 -0.53 -25.00 -36.59
N ARG A 3 -0.25 -23.71 -36.40
CA ARG A 3 0.20 -23.11 -35.11
C ARG A 3 -0.96 -22.79 -34.14
N LEU A 4 -2.20 -23.05 -34.57
CA LEU A 4 -3.44 -22.87 -33.83
C LEU A 4 -3.52 -23.65 -32.49
N PRO A 5 -3.05 -24.91 -32.35
CA PRO A 5 -3.25 -25.64 -31.10
C PRO A 5 -2.40 -25.07 -29.97
N ILE A 6 -1.21 -24.54 -30.28
CA ILE A 6 -0.29 -23.96 -29.30
C ILE A 6 -0.85 -22.63 -28.77
N LEU A 7 -1.38 -21.79 -29.66
CA LEU A 7 -2.01 -20.53 -29.28
C LEU A 7 -3.26 -20.76 -28.43
N CYS A 8 -4.05 -21.78 -28.77
CA CYS A 8 -5.26 -22.15 -28.04
C CYS A 8 -4.93 -22.68 -26.63
N LEU A 9 -3.91 -23.53 -26.50
CA LEU A 9 -3.37 -23.98 -25.21
C LEU A 9 -2.83 -22.83 -24.37
N LEU A 10 -2.08 -21.89 -24.98
CA LEU A 10 -1.58 -20.70 -24.28
C LEU A 10 -2.70 -19.79 -23.79
N LEU A 11 -3.73 -19.57 -24.60
CA LEU A 11 -4.92 -18.80 -24.22
C LEU A 11 -5.72 -19.49 -23.11
N LEU A 12 -5.88 -20.81 -23.18
CA LEU A 12 -6.51 -21.62 -22.14
C LEU A 12 -5.71 -21.60 -20.83
N LEU A 13 -4.39 -21.76 -20.87
CA LEU A 13 -3.53 -21.64 -19.68
C LEU A 13 -3.56 -20.24 -19.10
N ARG A 14 -3.55 -19.19 -19.94
CA ARG A 14 -3.64 -17.79 -19.50
C ARG A 14 -4.98 -17.52 -18.82
N ARG A 15 -6.10 -17.94 -19.40
CA ARG A 15 -7.43 -17.85 -18.76
C ARG A 15 -7.48 -18.65 -17.46
N ARG A 16 -6.96 -19.88 -17.46
CA ARG A 16 -6.98 -20.77 -16.28
C ARG A 16 -6.02 -20.32 -15.18
N ARG A 17 -5.07 -19.41 -15.41
CA ARG A 17 -4.29 -18.76 -14.33
C ARG A 17 -4.96 -17.48 -13.81
N VAL A 18 -5.66 -16.74 -14.67
CA VAL A 18 -6.34 -15.49 -14.28
C VAL A 18 -7.63 -15.76 -13.51
N ILE A 19 -8.39 -16.79 -13.88
CA ILE A 19 -9.67 -17.16 -13.22
C ILE A 19 -9.49 -17.64 -11.77
N PRO A 20 -8.51 -18.51 -11.40
CA PRO A 20 -8.31 -18.89 -10.01
C PRO A 20 -7.69 -17.76 -9.19
N LEU A 21 -6.91 -16.85 -9.79
CA LEU A 21 -6.45 -15.65 -9.07
C LEU A 21 -7.64 -14.71 -8.78
N GLY A 22 -8.53 -14.46 -9.74
CA GLY A 22 -9.71 -13.61 -9.54
C GLY A 22 -10.70 -14.17 -8.51
N LEU A 23 -10.96 -15.48 -8.56
CA LEU A 23 -11.84 -16.16 -7.58
C LEU A 23 -11.19 -16.29 -6.20
N GLN A 24 -9.88 -16.52 -6.11
CA GLN A 24 -9.19 -16.52 -4.80
C GLN A 24 -9.02 -15.11 -4.23
N LEU A 25 -8.82 -14.09 -5.06
CA LEU A 25 -8.72 -12.70 -4.62
C LEU A 25 -10.10 -12.19 -4.14
N GLY A 26 -11.18 -12.49 -4.86
CA GLY A 26 -12.54 -12.17 -4.43
C GLY A 26 -12.96 -12.87 -3.14
N ARG A 27 -12.54 -14.13 -2.92
CA ARG A 27 -12.85 -14.89 -1.70
C ARG A 27 -11.94 -14.53 -0.51
N ARG A 28 -10.71 -14.05 -0.74
CA ARG A 28 -9.82 -13.54 0.33
C ARG A 28 -10.12 -12.10 0.74
N LEU A 29 -10.74 -11.29 -0.12
CA LEU A 29 -11.17 -9.93 0.23
C LEU A 29 -12.51 -9.90 0.98
N GLY A 30 -13.35 -10.94 0.84
CA GLY A 30 -14.61 -11.09 1.58
C GLY A 30 -14.49 -11.65 3.00
N HIS A 31 -13.29 -12.08 3.38
CA HIS A 31 -12.93 -12.41 4.75
C HIS A 31 -11.69 -11.60 5.09
N SER A 32 -11.89 -10.42 5.67
CA SER A 32 -10.89 -9.86 6.57
C SER A 32 -10.61 -10.97 7.58
N GLU A 33 -9.49 -11.68 7.45
CA GLU A 33 -9.10 -12.64 8.47
C GLU A 33 -9.23 -11.95 9.83
N PRO A 34 -9.76 -12.63 10.86
CA PRO A 34 -9.87 -12.03 12.18
C PRO A 34 -8.47 -11.62 12.56
N ARG A 35 -8.19 -10.30 12.54
CA ARG A 35 -6.89 -9.70 12.79
C ARG A 35 -6.35 -10.38 14.03
N GLY A 36 -5.45 -11.36 13.84
CA GLY A 36 -4.98 -12.20 14.91
C GLY A 36 -4.39 -11.30 15.98
N ARG A 37 -5.13 -11.08 17.06
CA ARG A 37 -4.67 -10.41 18.27
C ARG A 37 -4.25 -8.94 18.16
N ARG A 38 -4.53 -8.23 17.06
CA ARG A 38 -4.27 -6.78 16.98
C ARG A 38 -5.55 -6.04 17.30
N GLU A 39 -5.62 -5.48 18.50
CA GLU A 39 -6.69 -4.53 18.82
C GLU A 39 -6.73 -3.44 17.74
N PRO A 40 -7.93 -3.07 17.25
CA PRO A 40 -8.06 -1.92 16.40
C PRO A 40 -7.53 -0.70 17.15
N ALA A 41 -6.56 -0.01 16.56
CA ALA A 41 -6.02 1.22 17.15
C ALA A 41 -7.16 2.17 17.47
N SER A 42 -7.19 2.69 18.70
CA SER A 42 -8.22 3.64 19.09
C SER A 42 -8.12 4.90 18.22
N PRO A 43 -9.23 5.64 18.00
CA PRO A 43 -9.19 6.91 17.26
C PRO A 43 -8.15 7.89 17.83
N VAL A 44 -7.93 7.83 19.14
CA VAL A 44 -6.92 8.61 19.84
C VAL A 44 -5.50 8.19 19.45
N GLU A 45 -5.19 6.89 19.47
CA GLU A 45 -3.88 6.37 19.03
C GLU A 45 -3.59 6.73 17.57
N MET A 46 -4.60 6.65 16.70
CA MET A 46 -4.46 7.04 15.30
C MET A 46 -4.19 8.56 15.18
N GLY A 47 -4.93 9.38 15.92
CA GLY A 47 -4.73 10.83 15.95
C GLY A 47 -3.34 11.22 16.43
N VAL A 48 -2.88 10.62 17.54
CA VAL A 48 -1.53 10.82 18.07
C VAL A 48 -0.47 10.38 17.05
N GLY A 49 -0.64 9.21 16.44
CA GLY A 49 0.27 8.71 15.41
C GLY A 49 0.40 9.66 14.22
N LEU A 50 -0.71 10.20 13.73
CA LEU A 50 -0.70 11.19 12.65
C LEU A 50 0.01 12.48 13.07
N VAL A 51 -0.30 13.03 14.25
CA VAL A 51 0.35 14.26 14.74
C VAL A 51 1.85 14.06 14.89
N VAL A 52 2.28 12.96 15.50
CA VAL A 52 3.72 12.63 15.66
C VAL A 52 4.38 12.47 14.30
N PHE A 53 3.73 11.77 13.37
CA PHE A 53 4.27 11.57 12.02
C PHE A 53 4.48 12.92 11.32
N PHE A 54 3.46 13.77 11.26
CA PHE A 54 3.58 15.07 10.59
C PHE A 54 4.60 15.99 11.28
N THR A 55 4.56 16.08 12.61
CA THR A 55 5.47 16.95 13.37
C THR A 55 6.93 16.50 13.25
N ALA A 56 7.21 15.20 13.16
CA ALA A 56 8.57 14.68 12.96
C ALA A 56 9.23 15.19 11.67
N PHE A 57 8.47 15.41 10.60
CA PHE A 57 8.99 15.97 9.35
C PHE A 57 8.87 17.49 9.28
N LEU A 58 7.73 18.04 9.70
CA LEU A 58 7.47 19.48 9.55
C LEU A 58 8.30 20.34 10.50
N THR A 59 8.60 19.85 11.71
CA THR A 59 9.38 20.61 12.70
C THR A 59 10.82 20.89 12.21
N PRO A 60 11.63 19.89 11.81
CA PRO A 60 12.97 20.16 11.29
C PRO A 60 12.94 20.98 10.00
N CYS A 61 11.99 20.74 9.09
CA CYS A 61 11.83 21.57 7.90
C CYS A 61 11.54 23.02 8.27
N GLY A 62 10.57 23.28 9.15
CA GLY A 62 10.23 24.63 9.60
C GLY A 62 11.43 25.34 10.23
N TYR A 63 12.21 24.64 11.06
CA TYR A 63 13.43 25.18 11.64
C TYR A 63 14.46 25.58 10.57
N VAL A 64 14.75 24.69 9.63
CA VAL A 64 15.71 24.97 8.54
C VAL A 64 15.23 26.13 7.69
N LEU A 65 13.96 26.11 7.25
CA LEU A 65 13.37 27.18 6.44
C LEU A 65 13.44 28.54 7.15
N SER A 66 13.16 28.58 8.46
CA SER A 66 13.25 29.81 9.24
C SER A 66 14.68 30.35 9.33
N SER A 67 15.67 29.44 9.35
CA SER A 67 17.09 29.76 9.45
C SER A 67 17.74 30.12 8.10
N LEU A 68 17.06 29.94 6.97
CA LEU A 68 17.62 30.23 5.63
C LEU A 68 18.08 31.68 5.47
N LYS A 69 17.41 32.63 6.12
CA LYS A 69 17.84 34.04 6.09
C LYS A 69 19.16 34.25 6.83
N GLN A 70 19.42 33.48 7.88
CA GLN A 70 20.67 33.52 8.65
C GLN A 70 21.80 32.85 7.87
N PHE A 71 21.55 31.68 7.28
CA PHE A 71 22.55 30.97 6.46
C PHE A 71 22.96 31.75 5.21
N ARG A 72 22.06 32.54 4.61
CA ARG A 72 22.35 33.34 3.40
C ARG A 72 23.14 34.63 3.68
N ARG A 73 23.20 35.06 4.94
CA ARG A 73 23.94 36.27 5.35
C ARG A 73 25.36 35.96 5.81
N GLN A 74 25.66 34.69 6.08
CA GLN A 74 27.02 34.16 6.21
C GLN A 74 27.56 33.86 4.81
#